data_AF-A0A951E7V2-F1
#
_entry.id   AF-A0A951E7V2-F1
#
_cell.length_a   1.000
_cell.length_b   1.000
_cell.length_c   1.000
_cell.angle_alpha   90.00
_cell.angle_beta   90.00
_cell.angle_gamma   90.00
#
_symmetry.space_group_name_H-M   'P 1'
#
loop_
_entity.id
_entity.type
_entity.pdbx_description
1 polymer ?
#
loop_
_entity_poly.entity_id
_entity_poly.type
_entity_poly.pdbx_seq_one_letter_code
_entity_poly.pdbx_strand_id
1 'polypeptide(L)'
;MTETSPCLRVGDAGAEVPVTYVWQGAFSEEDARAKTRKEVCIQLVSSREVTLEIPNSGLYTEGHVLFPDGHEEGDPGGVFFDEALPQARYVVSVGQRSPVWQAGSFSLKASLK
;
A
#
# COMPACT_ATOMS: atom_id res chain seq x y z
N MET A 1 20.04 -13.07 -5.59
CA MET A 1 19.69 -11.88 -6.40
C MET A 1 18.24 -12.05 -6.76
N THR A 2 17.34 -11.63 -5.87
CA THR A 2 15.92 -12.00 -5.95
C THR A 2 15.17 -10.87 -6.64
N GLU A 3 14.53 -11.25 -7.75
CA GLU A 3 13.63 -10.48 -8.60
C GLU A 3 12.84 -9.44 -7.80
N THR A 4 13.25 -8.16 -7.87
CA THR A 4 12.44 -7.05 -7.36
C THR A 4 11.15 -7.03 -8.16
N SER A 5 10.04 -7.43 -7.54
CA SER A 5 8.71 -7.22 -8.10
C SER A 5 8.62 -5.78 -8.61
N PRO A 6 8.18 -5.56 -9.87
CA PRO A 6 8.18 -4.22 -10.45
C PRO A 6 7.28 -3.31 -9.60
N CYS A 7 7.80 -2.14 -9.24
CA CYS A 7 7.04 -1.17 -8.45
C CYS A 7 5.77 -0.75 -9.20
N LEU A 8 4.66 -0.61 -8.48
CA LEU A 8 3.43 -0.03 -8.99
C LEU A 8 3.70 1.44 -9.35
N ARG A 9 3.69 1.77 -10.63
CA ARG A 9 3.88 3.15 -11.09
C ARG A 9 2.57 3.92 -10.93
N VAL A 10 2.61 5.00 -10.16
CA VAL A 10 1.46 5.86 -9.86
C VAL A 10 1.80 7.26 -10.38
N GLY A 11 1.08 7.75 -11.39
CA GLY A 11 1.32 9.09 -11.93
C GLY A 11 1.44 9.21 -13.44
N ASP A 12 0.76 8.39 -14.24
CA ASP A 12 0.88 8.45 -15.71
C ASP A 12 0.70 9.88 -16.25
N ALA A 13 1.68 10.31 -17.05
CA ALA A 13 1.71 11.63 -17.64
C ALA A 13 0.59 11.73 -18.69
N GLY A 14 -0.57 12.26 -18.28
CA GLY A 14 -1.73 12.47 -19.14
C GLY A 14 -3.00 11.73 -18.70
N ALA A 15 -2.96 10.97 -17.60
CA ALA A 15 -4.17 10.37 -17.06
C ALA A 15 -5.11 11.45 -16.48
N GLU A 16 -6.39 11.40 -16.87
CA GLU A 16 -7.44 12.28 -16.32
C GLU A 16 -7.69 11.93 -14.86
N VAL A 17 -7.60 12.93 -13.96
CA VAL A 17 -7.86 12.74 -12.53
C VAL A 17 -9.35 12.86 -12.21
N PRO A 18 -9.87 12.05 -11.26
CA PRO A 18 -9.12 11.14 -10.38
C PRO A 18 -8.71 9.82 -11.07
N VAL A 19 -7.49 9.35 -10.78
CA VAL A 19 -6.96 8.06 -11.28
C VAL A 19 -6.73 7.14 -10.08
N THR A 20 -7.25 5.91 -10.12
CA THR A 20 -7.05 4.92 -9.05
C THR A 20 -6.31 3.70 -9.58
N TYR A 21 -5.18 3.39 -8.95
CA TYR A 21 -4.37 2.19 -9.18
C TYR A 21 -4.70 1.17 -8.09
N VAL A 22 -4.88 -0.09 -8.46
CA VAL A 22 -5.25 -1.15 -7.51
C VAL A 22 -4.21 -2.27 -7.56
N TRP A 23 -3.65 -2.60 -6.41
CA TRP A 23 -2.80 -3.76 -6.21
C TRP A 23 -3.52 -4.79 -5.34
N GLN A 24 -3.37 -6.07 -5.67
CA GLN A 24 -4.02 -7.19 -4.97
C GLN A 24 -2.97 -8.04 -4.27
N GLY A 25 -3.18 -8.27 -2.97
CA GLY A 25 -2.35 -9.12 -2.14
C GLY A 25 -3.18 -10.17 -1.42
N ALA A 26 -2.50 -11.15 -0.85
CA ALA A 26 -3.12 -12.15 0.00
C ALA A 26 -2.18 -12.56 1.13
N PHE A 27 -2.76 -12.82 2.30
CA PHE A 27 -2.12 -13.52 3.40
C PHE A 27 -2.48 -15.00 3.30
N SER A 28 -1.47 -15.86 3.23
CA SER A 28 -1.65 -17.29 3.46
C SER A 28 -1.90 -17.58 4.94
N GLU A 29 -2.29 -18.81 5.28
CA GLU A 29 -2.40 -19.22 6.69
C GLU A 29 -1.06 -19.11 7.42
N GLU A 30 0.05 -19.38 6.74
CA GLU A 30 1.39 -19.23 7.29
C GLU A 30 1.71 -17.76 7.58
N ASP A 31 1.41 -16.86 6.64
CA ASP A 31 1.59 -15.42 6.84
C ASP A 31 0.79 -14.90 8.04
N ALA A 32 -0.46 -15.34 8.17
CA ALA A 32 -1.33 -14.95 9.27
C ALA A 32 -0.78 -15.43 10.62
N ARG A 33 -0.35 -16.69 10.70
CA ARG A 33 0.25 -17.27 11.92
C ARG A 33 1.57 -16.60 12.29
N ALA A 34 2.39 -16.29 11.30
CA ALA A 34 3.67 -15.60 11.48
C ALA A 34 3.52 -14.09 11.66
N LYS A 35 2.31 -13.54 11.47
CA LYS A 35 2.02 -12.09 11.51
C LYS A 35 2.87 -11.31 10.51
N THR A 36 3.10 -11.91 9.35
CA THR A 36 3.92 -11.34 8.28
C THR A 36 3.26 -10.10 7.70
N ARG A 37 4.07 -9.11 7.33
CA ARG A 37 3.64 -7.95 6.52
C ARG A 37 3.93 -8.19 5.04
N LYS A 38 3.07 -7.67 4.17
CA LYS A 38 3.25 -7.71 2.71
C LYS A 38 3.70 -6.34 2.24
N GLU A 39 4.82 -6.30 1.54
CA GLU A 39 5.39 -5.06 1.03
C GLU A 39 5.03 -4.86 -0.43
N VAL A 40 4.62 -3.64 -0.76
CA VAL A 40 4.28 -3.20 -2.10
C VAL A 40 5.15 -2.00 -2.44
N CYS A 41 6.03 -2.13 -3.44
CA CYS A 41 6.78 -0.98 -3.93
C CYS A 41 5.84 -0.10 -4.78
N ILE A 42 5.78 1.19 -4.47
CA ILE A 42 5.09 2.21 -5.25
C ILE A 42 6.14 3.18 -5.79
N GLN A 43 6.08 3.46 -7.09
CA GLN A 43 6.88 4.51 -7.72
C GLN A 43 5.97 5.67 -8.12
N LEU A 44 6.04 6.76 -7.37
CA LEU A 44 5.35 7.99 -7.73
C LEU A 44 6.15 8.71 -8.81
N VAL A 45 5.49 8.97 -9.94
CA VAL A 45 6.05 9.70 -11.08
C VAL A 45 5.32 11.02 -11.32
N SER A 46 4.39 11.38 -10.44
CA SER A 46 3.69 12.67 -10.38
C SER A 46 3.84 13.27 -8.98
N SER A 47 3.86 14.60 -8.87
CA SER A 47 3.93 15.34 -7.60
C SER A 47 2.55 15.77 -7.11
N ARG A 48 1.51 15.03 -7.47
CA ARG A 48 0.11 15.28 -7.07
C ARG A 48 -0.17 14.67 -5.71
N GLU A 49 -1.25 15.12 -5.09
CA GLU A 49 -1.80 14.49 -3.89
C GLU A 49 -2.15 13.03 -4.20
N VAL A 50 -1.68 12.12 -3.35
CA VAL A 50 -1.97 10.70 -3.44
C VAL A 50 -2.66 10.24 -2.17
N THR A 51 -3.77 9.54 -2.37
CA THR A 51 -4.49 8.84 -1.31
C THR A 51 -4.13 7.36 -1.39
N LEU A 52 -3.58 6.80 -0.32
CA LEU A 52 -3.42 5.36 -0.16
C LEU A 52 -4.46 4.82 0.81
N GLU A 53 -5.17 3.79 0.37
CA GLU A 53 -6.19 3.13 1.19
C GLU A 53 -6.08 1.60 1.10
N ILE A 54 -6.36 0.94 2.21
CA ILE A 54 -6.65 -0.50 2.25
C ILE A 54 -8.14 -0.62 2.55
N PRO A 55 -8.99 -0.78 1.53
CA PRO A 55 -10.42 -1.01 1.72
C PRO A 55 -10.63 -2.18 2.66
N ASN A 56 -11.64 -2.07 3.52
CA ASN A 56 -11.95 -3.13 4.48
C ASN A 56 -12.25 -4.44 3.73
N SER A 57 -11.37 -5.42 3.89
CA SER A 57 -11.50 -6.77 3.33
C SER A 57 -11.99 -7.80 4.35
N GLY A 58 -12.33 -7.38 5.57
CA GLY A 58 -12.65 -8.26 6.70
C GLY A 58 -11.42 -8.87 7.40
N LEU A 59 -10.19 -8.48 7.00
CA LEU A 59 -8.94 -9.04 7.53
C LEU A 59 -8.27 -8.18 8.62
N TYR A 60 -8.95 -7.17 9.19
CA TYR A 60 -8.37 -6.26 10.18
C TYR A 60 -6.96 -5.79 9.77
N THR A 61 -6.84 -5.22 8.57
CA THR A 61 -5.57 -4.81 8.00
C THR A 61 -5.04 -3.52 8.62
N GLU A 62 -3.72 -3.37 8.60
CA GLU A 62 -3.01 -2.11 8.85
C GLU A 62 -2.08 -1.78 7.67
N GLY A 63 -1.86 -0.49 7.41
CA GLY A 63 -1.00 -0.02 6.32
C GLY A 63 -0.02 1.04 6.82
N HIS A 64 1.23 0.91 6.41
CA HIS A 64 2.31 1.85 6.70
C HIS A 64 3.02 2.20 5.40
N VAL A 65 3.37 3.47 5.20
CA VAL A 65 4.19 3.97 4.10
C VAL A 65 5.60 4.19 4.64
N LEU A 66 6.56 3.46 4.10
CA LEU A 66 7.98 3.68 4.31
C LEU A 66 8.51 4.64 3.25
N PHE A 67 9.02 5.77 3.71
CA PHE A 67 9.55 6.85 2.89
C PHE A 67 11.03 6.61 2.53
N PRO A 68 11.53 7.28 1.47
CA PRO A 68 12.92 7.12 1.01
C PRO A 68 14.01 7.45 2.04
N ASP A 69 13.70 8.31 3.01
CA ASP A 69 14.57 8.71 4.12
C ASP A 69 14.46 7.77 5.34
N GLY A 70 13.61 6.75 5.26
CA GLY A 70 13.44 5.71 6.27
C GLY A 70 12.36 5.99 7.32
N HIS A 71 11.63 7.10 7.24
CA HIS A 71 10.50 7.32 8.14
C HIS A 71 9.27 6.50 7.71
N GLU A 72 8.43 6.11 8.67
CA GLU A 72 7.19 5.37 8.43
C GLU A 72 5.98 6.17 8.91
N GLU A 73 4.94 6.27 8.08
CA GLU A 73 3.65 6.85 8.47
C GLU A 73 2.50 5.91 8.10
N GLY A 74 1.47 5.85 8.95
CA GLY A 74 0.26 5.10 8.67
C GLY A 74 -0.34 4.45 9.91
N ASP A 75 -1.60 4.06 9.77
CA ASP A 75 -2.41 3.49 10.84
C ASP A 75 -3.57 2.66 10.24
N PRO A 76 -4.30 1.87 11.06
CA PRO A 76 -5.13 0.79 10.55
C PRO A 76 -6.52 1.18 10.01
N GLY A 77 -6.75 0.87 8.72
CA GLY A 77 -8.06 0.63 8.12
C GLY A 77 -8.71 1.85 7.46
N GLY A 78 -8.86 1.82 6.13
CA GLY A 78 -9.38 2.94 5.33
C GLY A 78 -8.28 3.70 4.60
N VAL A 79 -8.47 5.01 4.43
CA VAL A 79 -7.43 5.94 3.98
C VAL A 79 -6.43 6.10 5.12
N PHE A 80 -5.22 5.59 4.94
CA PHE A 80 -4.15 5.63 5.94
C PHE A 80 -3.03 6.60 5.56
N PHE A 81 -3.10 7.15 4.34
CA PHE A 81 -2.18 8.17 3.84
C PHE A 81 -2.93 9.02 2.81
N ASP A 82 -2.88 10.35 2.92
CA ASP A 82 -3.59 11.27 2.01
C ASP A 82 -2.89 12.63 1.89
N GLU A 83 -1.74 12.65 1.23
CA GLU A 83 -0.91 13.86 1.12
C GLU A 83 -0.20 13.97 -0.24
N ALA A 84 0.31 15.16 -0.54
CA ALA A 84 1.21 15.38 -1.67
C ALA A 84 2.60 14.81 -1.37
N LEU A 85 3.03 13.85 -2.19
CA LEU A 85 4.35 13.24 -2.06
C LEU A 85 5.28 13.66 -3.20
N PRO A 86 6.59 13.84 -2.92
CA PRO A 86 7.57 14.04 -3.98
C PRO A 86 7.68 12.78 -4.85
N GLN A 87 8.11 12.97 -6.10
CA GLN A 87 8.36 11.85 -7.02
C GLN A 87 9.51 11.00 -6.51
N ALA A 88 9.20 9.83 -5.96
CA ALA A 88 10.16 8.90 -5.41
C ALA A 88 9.58 7.48 -5.37
N ARG A 89 10.37 6.55 -4.84
CA ARG A 89 9.94 5.18 -4.54
C ARG A 89 9.58 5.08 -3.07
N TYR A 90 8.41 4.54 -2.80
CA TYR A 90 7.86 4.32 -1.47
C TYR A 90 7.58 2.83 -1.33
N VAL A 91 7.65 2.31 -0.10
CA VAL A 91 7.23 0.95 0.19
C VAL A 91 6.00 1.01 1.07
N VAL A 92 4.90 0.42 0.63
CA VAL A 92 3.72 0.27 1.47
C VAL A 92 3.76 -1.10 2.11
N SER A 93 3.82 -1.14 3.44
CA SER A 93 3.78 -2.36 4.24
C SER A 93 2.36 -2.59 4.75
N VAL A 94 1.77 -3.72 4.37
CA VAL A 94 0.41 -4.11 4.76
C VAL A 94 0.46 -5.31 5.71
N GLY A 95 -0.07 -5.14 6.91
CA GLY A 95 -0.14 -6.17 7.95
C GLY A 95 -1.57 -6.52 8.36
N GLN A 96 -1.69 -7.35 9.40
CA GLN A 96 -2.95 -7.64 10.11
C GLN A 96 -2.77 -7.32 11.60
N ARG A 97 -3.78 -6.69 12.21
CA ARG A 97 -3.80 -6.37 13.65
C ARG A 97 -4.70 -7.30 14.46
N SER A 98 -4.40 -7.36 15.75
CA SER A 98 -5.22 -8.05 16.76
C SER A 98 -6.69 -7.59 16.72
N PRO A 99 -7.69 -8.46 16.99
CA PRO A 99 -7.57 -9.82 17.52
C PRO A 99 -7.61 -10.94 16.49
N VAL A 100 -7.74 -10.62 15.20
CA VAL A 100 -7.94 -11.63 14.15
C VAL A 100 -6.73 -11.63 13.21
N TRP A 101 -6.05 -12.77 13.14
CA TRP A 101 -5.07 -13.07 12.10
C TRP A 101 -5.56 -14.27 11.31
N GLN A 102 -5.86 -14.07 10.04
CA GLN A 102 -6.38 -15.14 9.19
C GLN A 102 -5.90 -15.01 7.75
N ALA A 103 -6.00 -16.10 7.00
CA ALA A 103 -5.74 -16.08 5.58
C ALA A 103 -6.84 -15.28 4.85
N GLY A 104 -6.48 -14.65 3.74
CA GLY A 104 -7.42 -13.95 2.88
C GLY A 104 -6.75 -12.93 1.98
N SER A 105 -7.54 -12.33 1.10
CA SER A 105 -7.07 -11.32 0.15
C SER A 105 -7.36 -9.91 0.62
N PHE A 106 -6.50 -8.97 0.24
CA PHE A 106 -6.70 -7.55 0.43
C PHE A 106 -6.33 -6.80 -0.84
N SER A 107 -6.85 -5.58 -0.97
CA SER A 107 -6.46 -4.65 -2.02
C SER A 107 -5.79 -3.43 -1.41
N LEU A 108 -4.77 -2.91 -2.07
CA LEU A 108 -4.22 -1.59 -1.81
C LEU A 108 -4.62 -0.69 -2.98
N LYS A 109 -5.25 0.45 -2.71
CA LYS A 109 -5.56 1.43 -3.74
C LYS A 109 -4.70 2.67 -3.55
N ALA A 110 -4.17 3.19 -4.65
CA ALA A 110 -3.49 4.47 -4.73
C ALA A 110 -4.26 5.38 -5.68
N SER A 111 -4.85 6.46 -5.18
CA SER A 111 -5.65 7.40 -5.95
C SER A 111 -4.92 8.73 -6.08
N LEU A 112 -4.78 9.23 -7.31
CA LEU A 112 -4.28 10.57 -7.58
C LEU A 112 -5.44 11.56 -7.61
N LYS A 113 -5.26 12.69 -6.93
CA LYS A 113 -6.17 13.83 -6.93
C LYS A 113 -5.66 14.94 -7.86
#